data_AF-A0A9R1A5E3-F1
#
_entry.id   AF-A0A9R1A5E3-F1
#
_cell.length_a   1.000
_cell.length_b   1.000
_cell.length_c   1.000
_cell.angle_alpha   90.00
_cell.angle_beta   90.00
_cell.angle_gamma   90.00
#
_symmetry.space_group_name_H-M   'P 1'
#
loop_
_entity.id
_entity.type
_entity.pdbx_description
1 polymer ?
#
loop_
_entity_poly.entity_id
_entity_poly.type
_entity_poly.pdbx_seq_one_letter_code
_entity_poly.pdbx_strand_id
1 'polypeptide(L)'
;MTVKETLDFSARCQGVGTKYDLLTELARREKEAGIRPEPEVDLFMKATSMEGVESSLQTDYTLRILGLDICADTIVGDQMQRGISGGQKKRVTTGEMIVGPTKVLFMDEISTGLDSSTTFQIVKCLQQIVHLGEATILMSLLQPAPETFELFDDIILLSEGQIVYQGPRDYVLEFFESCGFRCPERKGTADFLQEVTSKKDQEQYWADKQRPYRYISVSEFAQTFKRFHVGLQLENHLSVPFDKSRSHQAALVFSKHSVSTRELLKASFDKEWLLIKRNSFVYIFKTIQLIIVALIASTVFLRTQMHTRNLDDGFVYVGALLFTLIVNMFNGFAELPLTITRLPVFFKHRDLLFYPAWIFTLPNVVLRIPFSIIESIVWVVVTYYTMGFAPEADRFFKQLLLVFLIQQMAGGLFRAIAGLCRSMIIAQTGGALFLLIFFVLGGFLLPKGRLLILFIFTSHCFCSFAD
;
A
#
# COMPACT_ATOMS: atom_id res chain seq x y z
N MET A 1 4.65 -5.66 10.49
CA MET A 1 5.39 -6.72 9.77
C MET A 1 6.86 -6.39 9.83
N THR A 2 7.71 -7.42 9.79
CA THR A 2 9.15 -7.27 9.59
C THR A 2 9.46 -6.92 8.14
N VAL A 3 10.71 -6.54 7.85
CA VAL A 3 11.16 -6.27 6.48
C VAL A 3 10.96 -7.50 5.59
N LYS A 4 11.39 -8.68 6.05
CA LYS A 4 11.25 -9.94 5.32
C LYS A 4 9.77 -10.31 5.09
N GLU A 5 8.95 -10.26 6.13
CA GLU A 5 7.50 -10.53 6.05
C GLU A 5 6.80 -9.63 5.00
N THR A 6 7.28 -8.39 4.86
CA THR A 6 6.74 -7.39 3.93
C THR A 6 7.09 -7.71 2.47
N LEU A 7 8.33 -8.13 2.22
CA LEU A 7 8.78 -8.59 0.90
C LEU A 7 8.15 -9.93 0.52
N ASP A 8 8.04 -10.87 1.47
CA ASP A 8 7.35 -12.15 1.25
C ASP A 8 5.87 -11.98 0.91
N PHE A 9 5.20 -11.02 1.54
CA PHE A 9 3.82 -10.68 1.17
C PHE A 9 3.76 -10.12 -0.26
N SER A 10 4.67 -9.23 -0.61
CA SER A 10 4.75 -8.62 -1.95
C SER A 10 5.07 -9.65 -3.03
N ALA A 11 5.98 -10.59 -2.76
CA ALA A 11 6.32 -11.71 -3.62
C ALA A 11 5.10 -12.61 -3.86
N ARG A 12 4.34 -12.93 -2.80
CA ARG A 12 3.10 -13.73 -2.93
C ARG A 12 2.00 -13.01 -3.71
N CYS A 13 1.92 -11.68 -3.64
CA CYS A 13 0.95 -10.92 -4.43
C CYS A 13 1.32 -10.84 -5.92
N GLN A 14 2.61 -10.74 -6.23
CA GLN A 14 3.11 -10.63 -7.60
C GLN A 14 3.30 -11.99 -8.27
N GLY A 15 3.55 -13.04 -7.49
CA GLY A 15 3.77 -14.40 -7.97
C GLY A 15 4.99 -14.52 -8.88
N VAL A 16 5.04 -15.62 -9.61
CA VAL A 16 6.15 -15.97 -10.50
C VAL A 16 5.94 -15.40 -11.92
N GLY A 17 4.71 -15.03 -12.26
CA GLY A 17 4.34 -14.52 -13.58
C GLY A 17 4.61 -15.54 -14.68
N THR A 18 5.05 -15.08 -15.84
CA THR A 18 5.34 -15.94 -16.99
C THR A 18 6.76 -16.53 -16.98
N LYS A 19 7.52 -16.39 -15.89
CA LYS A 19 8.90 -16.91 -15.80
C LYS A 19 8.95 -18.42 -16.03
N TYR A 20 7.95 -19.17 -15.55
CA TYR A 20 7.88 -20.62 -15.76
C TYR A 20 7.75 -20.98 -17.25
N ASP A 21 6.87 -20.30 -17.98
CA ASP A 21 6.69 -20.51 -19.42
C ASP A 21 7.95 -20.15 -20.20
N LEU A 22 8.59 -19.04 -19.83
CA LEU A 22 9.85 -18.59 -20.43
C LEU A 22 10.99 -19.57 -20.18
N LEU A 23 11.09 -20.15 -18.98
CA LEU A 23 12.09 -21.17 -18.68
C LEU A 23 11.83 -22.48 -19.42
N THR A 24 10.57 -22.86 -19.58
CA THR A 24 10.22 -24.06 -20.35
C THR A 24 10.63 -23.90 -21.81
N GLU A 25 10.42 -22.72 -22.39
CA GLU A 25 10.85 -22.39 -23.75
C GLU A 25 12.39 -22.25 -23.86
N LEU A 26 13.05 -21.67 -22.85
CA LEU A 26 14.51 -21.60 -22.79
C LEU A 26 15.12 -23.01 -22.80
N ALA A 27 14.64 -23.90 -21.93
CA ALA A 27 15.11 -25.28 -21.85
C ALA A 27 14.88 -26.05 -23.17
N ARG A 28 13.78 -25.77 -23.89
CA ARG A 28 13.53 -26.33 -25.23
C ARG A 28 14.60 -25.88 -26.22
N ARG A 29 14.92 -24.58 -26.27
CA ARG A 29 15.92 -24.01 -27.18
C ARG A 29 17.33 -24.44 -26.86
N GLU A 30 17.70 -24.51 -25.58
CA GLU A 30 19.00 -25.03 -25.14
C GLU A 30 19.21 -26.47 -25.61
N LYS A 31 18.16 -27.31 -25.49
CA LYS A 31 18.17 -28.69 -25.97
C LYS A 31 18.34 -28.78 -27.49
N GLU A 32 17.67 -27.92 -28.25
CA GLU A 32 17.79 -27.86 -29.71
C GLU A 32 19.17 -27.38 -30.16
N ALA A 33 19.76 -26.43 -29.42
CA ALA A 33 21.10 -25.91 -29.67
C ALA A 33 22.23 -26.80 -29.11
N GLY A 34 21.90 -27.86 -28.37
CA GLY A 34 22.88 -28.72 -27.70
C GLY A 34 23.66 -28.02 -26.58
N ILE A 35 23.14 -26.92 -26.05
CA ILE A 35 23.76 -26.13 -24.98
C ILE A 35 23.41 -26.80 -23.64
N ARG A 36 24.42 -26.97 -22.78
CA ARG A 36 24.21 -27.43 -21.41
C ARG A 36 24.34 -26.22 -20.47
N PRO A 37 23.27 -25.80 -19.78
CA PRO A 37 23.37 -24.71 -18.84
C PRO A 37 24.22 -25.13 -17.63
N GLU A 38 24.79 -24.13 -16.96
CA GLU A 38 25.55 -24.35 -15.74
C GLU A 38 24.62 -24.86 -14.62
N PRO A 39 24.96 -25.95 -13.90
CA PRO A 39 24.03 -26.63 -13.01
C PRO A 39 23.46 -25.74 -11.89
N GLU A 40 24.29 -24.85 -11.35
CA GLU A 40 23.89 -23.96 -10.24
C GLU A 40 22.90 -22.88 -10.72
N VAL A 41 23.12 -22.32 -11.90
CA VAL A 41 22.25 -21.31 -12.51
C VAL A 41 20.92 -21.93 -12.91
N ASP A 42 20.95 -23.10 -13.55
CA ASP A 42 19.74 -23.84 -13.93
C ASP A 42 18.90 -24.23 -12.70
N LEU A 43 19.54 -24.66 -11.62
CA LEU A 43 18.88 -24.96 -10.35
C LEU A 43 18.23 -23.70 -9.75
N PHE A 44 18.93 -22.57 -9.72
CA PHE A 44 18.41 -21.30 -9.21
C PHE A 44 17.21 -20.81 -10.04
N MET A 45 17.31 -20.85 -11.37
CA MET A 45 16.25 -20.43 -12.27
C MET A 45 14.99 -21.30 -12.10
N LYS A 46 15.17 -22.63 -12.01
CA LYS A 46 14.07 -23.56 -11.73
C LYS A 46 13.47 -23.30 -10.35
N ALA A 47 14.28 -23.13 -9.31
CA ALA A 47 13.81 -22.90 -7.94
C ALA A 47 13.00 -21.58 -7.82
N THR A 48 13.44 -20.51 -8.48
CA THR A 48 12.74 -19.21 -8.49
C THR A 48 11.48 -19.20 -9.35
N SER A 49 11.29 -20.22 -10.20
CA SER A 49 10.16 -20.32 -11.13
C SER A 49 9.15 -21.40 -10.79
N MET A 50 9.43 -22.23 -9.78
CA MET A 50 8.49 -23.23 -9.29
C MET A 50 7.42 -22.59 -8.38
N GLU A 51 6.16 -22.77 -8.74
CA GLU A 51 5.04 -22.40 -7.86
C GLU A 51 5.07 -23.24 -6.57
N GLY A 52 5.16 -22.58 -5.42
CA GLY A 52 5.02 -23.22 -4.10
C GLY A 52 6.32 -23.61 -3.38
N VAL A 53 7.49 -23.51 -4.03
CA VAL A 53 8.77 -23.45 -3.31
C VAL A 53 8.86 -22.05 -2.70
N GLU A 54 9.04 -21.98 -1.39
CA GLU A 54 8.82 -20.77 -0.59
C GLU A 54 9.33 -19.50 -1.28
N SER A 55 8.45 -18.50 -1.36
CA SER A 55 8.75 -17.12 -1.76
C SER A 55 9.97 -16.51 -1.05
N SER A 56 10.52 -17.19 -0.04
CA SER A 56 11.77 -16.92 0.64
C SER A 56 12.95 -16.75 -0.30
N LEU A 57 13.15 -17.56 -1.35
CA LEU A 57 14.45 -17.51 -2.05
C LEU A 57 14.62 -16.24 -2.88
N GLN A 58 13.55 -15.81 -3.57
CA GLN A 58 13.54 -14.52 -4.27
C GLN A 58 13.56 -13.35 -3.29
N THR A 59 12.80 -13.43 -2.19
CA THR A 59 12.85 -12.44 -1.11
C THR A 59 14.26 -12.30 -0.54
N ASP A 60 14.94 -13.40 -0.25
CA ASP A 60 16.27 -13.43 0.36
C ASP A 60 17.34 -12.89 -0.61
N TYR A 61 17.21 -13.18 -1.91
CA TYR A 61 18.02 -12.57 -2.95
C TYR A 61 17.81 -11.04 -3.02
N THR A 62 16.55 -10.59 -3.04
CA THR A 62 16.20 -9.17 -3.04
C THR A 62 16.68 -8.45 -1.77
N LEU A 63 16.58 -9.08 -0.60
CA LEU A 63 17.10 -8.55 0.67
C LEU A 63 18.62 -8.31 0.59
N ARG A 64 19.37 -9.25 0.02
CA ARG A 64 20.83 -9.13 -0.12
C ARG A 64 21.22 -8.05 -1.11
N ILE A 65 20.58 -7.98 -2.29
CA ILE A 65 20.87 -6.93 -3.28
C ILE A 65 20.65 -5.55 -2.68
N LEU A 66 19.57 -5.36 -1.91
CA LEU A 66 19.24 -4.07 -1.31
C LEU A 66 20.02 -3.78 -0.01
N GLY A 67 20.86 -4.70 0.47
CA GLY A 67 21.56 -4.58 1.76
C GLY A 67 20.59 -4.42 2.94
N LEU A 68 19.50 -5.19 2.92
CA LEU A 68 18.45 -5.25 3.94
C LEU A 68 18.48 -6.55 4.75
N ASP A 69 19.45 -7.42 4.48
CA ASP A 69 19.67 -8.69 5.18
C ASP A 69 19.85 -8.50 6.69
N ILE A 70 20.62 -7.49 7.11
CA ILE A 70 20.86 -7.19 8.53
C ILE A 70 19.57 -6.81 9.27
N CYS A 71 18.59 -6.22 8.56
CA CYS A 71 17.33 -5.77 9.16
C CYS A 71 16.11 -6.61 8.74
N ALA A 72 16.32 -7.79 8.16
CA ALA A 72 15.27 -8.67 7.65
C ALA A 72 14.17 -8.97 8.69
N ASP A 73 14.57 -9.27 9.93
CA ASP A 73 13.64 -9.60 11.03
C ASP A 73 13.24 -8.37 11.88
N THR A 74 13.67 -7.17 11.49
CA THR A 74 13.32 -5.94 12.19
C THR A 74 11.95 -5.43 11.74
N ILE A 75 11.14 -4.94 12.68
CA ILE A 75 9.85 -4.31 12.37
C ILE A 75 10.09 -3.02 11.59
N VAL A 76 9.36 -2.83 10.48
CA VAL A 76 9.48 -1.61 9.64
C VAL A 76 9.20 -0.34 10.46
N GLY A 77 8.25 -0.43 11.38
CA GLY A 77 7.90 0.63 12.33
C GLY A 77 7.06 1.74 11.72
N ASP A 78 6.36 2.47 12.58
CA ASP A 78 5.52 3.62 12.23
C ASP A 78 6.05 4.90 12.92
N GLN A 79 5.21 5.91 13.10
CA GLN A 79 5.60 7.15 13.80
C GLN A 79 5.70 6.97 15.33
N MET A 80 4.99 5.98 15.89
CA MET A 80 4.88 5.73 17.32
C MET A 80 5.82 4.60 17.79
N GLN A 81 6.04 3.61 16.92
CA GLN A 81 6.92 2.47 17.13
C GLN A 81 8.17 2.62 16.26
N ARG A 82 9.32 2.78 16.92
CA ARG A 82 10.62 2.82 16.26
C ARG A 82 10.84 1.51 15.48
N GLY A 83 11.30 1.64 14.24
CA GLY A 83 11.68 0.54 13.37
C GLY A 83 12.96 0.87 12.59
N ILE A 84 12.97 0.51 11.32
CA ILE A 84 14.09 0.75 10.41
C ILE A 84 14.26 2.25 10.05
N SER A 85 15.45 2.63 9.58
CA SER A 85 15.76 4.02 9.18
C SER A 85 14.97 4.48 7.94
N GLY A 86 14.87 5.79 7.70
CA GLY A 86 14.18 6.34 6.53
C GLY A 86 14.71 5.80 5.20
N GLY A 87 16.04 5.77 5.04
CA GLY A 87 16.68 5.18 3.86
C GLY A 87 16.43 3.69 3.70
N GLN A 88 16.36 2.94 4.82
CA GLN A 88 15.95 1.53 4.80
C GLN A 88 14.47 1.39 4.39
N LYS A 89 13.55 2.24 4.87
CA LYS A 89 12.12 2.23 4.44
C LYS A 89 11.98 2.46 2.94
N LYS A 90 12.77 3.36 2.34
CA LYS A 90 12.77 3.58 0.89
C LYS A 90 13.26 2.33 0.15
N ARG A 91 14.35 1.71 0.61
CA ARG A 91 14.84 0.43 0.06
C ARG A 91 13.82 -0.70 0.18
N VAL A 92 13.10 -0.81 1.30
CA VAL A 92 12.01 -1.80 1.43
C VAL A 92 10.90 -1.53 0.41
N THR A 93 10.51 -0.27 0.21
CA THR A 93 9.52 0.10 -0.81
C THR A 93 9.99 -0.26 -2.22
N THR A 94 11.26 -0.05 -2.55
CA THR A 94 11.85 -0.52 -3.80
C THR A 94 11.82 -2.05 -3.88
N GLY A 95 12.21 -2.74 -2.80
CA GLY A 95 12.17 -4.19 -2.63
C GLY A 95 10.80 -4.78 -2.93
N GLU A 96 9.74 -4.18 -2.39
CA GLU A 96 8.37 -4.62 -2.65
C GLU A 96 8.05 -4.61 -4.15
N MET A 97 8.60 -3.68 -4.94
CA MET A 97 8.33 -3.57 -6.38
C MET A 97 9.18 -4.53 -7.22
N ILE A 98 10.41 -4.80 -6.79
CA ILE A 98 11.37 -5.60 -7.55
C ILE A 98 11.34 -7.09 -7.22
N VAL A 99 10.73 -7.48 -6.08
CA VAL A 99 10.65 -8.89 -5.66
C VAL A 99 9.76 -9.71 -6.59
N GLY A 100 8.91 -9.10 -7.41
CA GLY A 100 8.10 -9.81 -8.40
C GLY A 100 8.85 -10.12 -9.70
N PRO A 101 8.11 -10.53 -10.75
CA PRO A 101 8.66 -10.78 -12.08
C PRO A 101 8.72 -9.51 -12.96
N THR A 102 8.52 -8.33 -12.37
CA THR A 102 8.45 -7.05 -13.07
C THR A 102 9.78 -6.69 -13.71
N LYS A 103 9.79 -6.56 -15.04
CA LYS A 103 10.98 -6.17 -15.81
C LYS A 103 11.06 -4.67 -16.12
N VAL A 104 9.97 -3.92 -16.01
CA VAL A 104 9.95 -2.48 -16.32
C VAL A 104 9.51 -1.71 -15.09
N LEU A 105 10.33 -0.78 -14.63
CA LEU A 105 10.08 0.02 -13.43
C LEU A 105 10.14 1.50 -13.76
N PHE A 106 9.14 2.23 -13.29
CA PHE A 106 9.10 3.69 -13.35
C PHE A 106 9.29 4.22 -11.94
N MET A 107 10.31 5.05 -11.74
CA MET A 107 10.65 5.56 -10.42
C MET A 107 10.71 7.08 -10.41
N ASP A 108 9.78 7.70 -9.70
CA ASP A 108 9.70 9.15 -9.63
C ASP A 108 10.36 9.67 -8.35
N GLU A 109 11.27 10.64 -8.51
CA GLU A 109 11.94 11.41 -7.46
C GLU A 109 12.51 10.57 -6.31
N ILE A 110 13.23 9.49 -6.62
CA ILE A 110 13.66 8.53 -5.59
C ILE A 110 14.67 9.10 -4.58
N SER A 111 15.39 10.17 -4.95
CA SER A 111 16.41 10.82 -4.11
C SER A 111 15.82 11.77 -3.07
N THR A 112 14.53 12.09 -3.14
CA THR A 112 13.89 13.04 -2.20
C THR A 112 13.93 12.51 -0.76
N GLY A 113 14.49 13.32 0.14
CA GLY A 113 14.62 12.97 1.56
C GLY A 113 15.71 11.94 1.87
N LEU A 114 16.62 11.66 0.93
CA LEU A 114 17.80 10.82 1.14
C LEU A 114 19.08 11.65 1.10
N ASP A 115 20.10 11.18 1.80
CA ASP A 115 21.46 11.67 1.64
C ASP A 115 22.10 11.14 0.34
N SER A 116 23.14 11.82 -0.13
CA SER A 116 23.84 11.48 -1.38
C SER A 116 24.43 10.06 -1.35
N SER A 117 24.95 9.62 -0.20
CA SER A 117 25.55 8.30 -0.07
C SER A 117 24.52 7.16 -0.17
N THR A 118 23.37 7.32 0.50
CA THR A 118 22.25 6.37 0.40
C THR A 118 21.68 6.36 -1.02
N THR A 119 21.56 7.52 -1.67
CA THR A 119 21.07 7.62 -3.05
C THR A 119 21.98 6.84 -4.01
N PHE A 120 23.30 7.06 -3.93
CA PHE A 120 24.27 6.32 -4.73
C PHE A 120 24.16 4.80 -4.54
N GLN A 121 24.04 4.34 -3.29
CA GLN A 121 23.86 2.91 -2.99
C GLN A 121 22.60 2.34 -3.63
N ILE A 122 21.47 3.05 -3.54
CA ILE A 122 20.20 2.60 -4.15
C ILE A 122 20.32 2.54 -5.67
N VAL A 123 20.83 3.60 -6.32
CA VAL A 123 20.99 3.65 -7.78
C VAL A 123 21.93 2.55 -8.25
N LYS A 124 23.04 2.29 -7.54
CA LYS A 124 23.96 1.20 -7.86
C LYS A 124 23.29 -0.17 -7.77
N CYS A 125 22.45 -0.40 -6.76
CA CYS A 125 21.68 -1.65 -6.66
C CYS A 125 20.70 -1.79 -7.83
N LEU A 126 20.02 -0.70 -8.22
CA LEU A 126 19.10 -0.69 -9.35
C LEU A 126 19.81 -0.94 -10.68
N GLN A 127 21.00 -0.36 -10.88
CA GLN A 127 21.85 -0.63 -12.03
C GLN A 127 22.22 -2.11 -12.12
N GLN A 128 22.60 -2.73 -11.01
CA GLN A 128 22.85 -4.17 -10.97
C GLN A 128 21.61 -4.99 -11.33
N ILE A 129 20.42 -4.57 -10.90
CA ILE A 129 19.15 -5.23 -11.27
C ILE A 129 18.87 -5.10 -12.78
N VAL A 130 19.16 -3.94 -13.38
CA VAL A 130 19.04 -3.70 -14.84
C VAL A 130 19.98 -4.64 -15.60
N HIS A 131 21.26 -4.61 -15.26
CA HIS A 131 22.30 -5.34 -16.00
C HIS A 131 22.24 -6.86 -15.79
N LEU A 132 21.90 -7.34 -14.59
CA LEU A 132 21.82 -8.78 -14.28
C LEU A 132 20.42 -9.37 -14.54
N GLY A 133 19.37 -8.57 -14.35
CA GLY A 133 17.98 -9.02 -14.42
C GLY A 133 17.29 -8.77 -15.76
N GLU A 134 18.01 -8.18 -16.73
CA GLU A 134 17.44 -7.71 -18.01
C GLU A 134 16.19 -6.85 -17.80
N ALA A 135 16.26 -5.94 -16.82
CA ALA A 135 15.18 -5.02 -16.49
C ALA A 135 15.42 -3.66 -17.15
N THR A 136 14.36 -2.88 -17.36
CA THR A 136 14.41 -1.49 -17.81
C THR A 136 13.90 -0.60 -16.70
N ILE A 137 14.72 0.33 -16.23
CA ILE A 137 14.34 1.28 -15.18
C ILE A 137 14.38 2.68 -15.77
N LEU A 138 13.24 3.35 -15.79
CA LEU A 138 13.16 4.78 -16.05
C LEU A 138 13.01 5.49 -14.72
N MET A 139 13.97 6.36 -14.40
CA MET A 139 13.96 7.08 -13.14
C MET A 139 14.22 8.57 -13.30
N SER A 140 13.53 9.37 -12.50
CA SER A 140 13.79 10.81 -12.35
C SER A 140 14.61 11.07 -11.09
N LEU A 141 15.68 11.86 -11.23
CA LEU A 141 16.50 12.33 -10.12
C LEU A 141 16.61 13.84 -10.15
N LEU A 142 16.39 14.48 -9.01
CA LEU A 142 16.68 15.89 -8.83
C LEU A 142 18.17 16.03 -8.49
N GLN A 143 18.93 16.68 -9.39
CA GLN A 143 20.34 17.08 -9.18
C GLN A 143 21.22 15.95 -8.59
N PRO A 144 21.42 14.85 -9.33
CA PRO A 144 22.26 13.75 -8.85
C PRO A 144 23.72 14.19 -8.66
N ALA A 145 24.35 13.69 -7.60
CA ALA A 145 25.79 13.83 -7.40
C ALA A 145 26.56 13.21 -8.59
N PRO A 146 27.76 13.71 -8.92
CA PRO A 146 28.55 13.22 -10.06
C PRO A 146 28.72 11.69 -10.05
N GLU A 147 29.00 11.10 -8.89
CA GLU A 147 29.18 9.65 -8.75
C GLU A 147 27.90 8.88 -9.07
N THR A 148 26.74 9.46 -8.78
CA THR A 148 25.43 8.85 -9.09
C THR A 148 25.09 9.04 -10.56
N PHE A 149 25.45 10.18 -11.15
CA PHE A 149 25.26 10.46 -12.57
C PHE A 149 26.03 9.47 -13.46
N GLU A 150 27.23 9.07 -13.05
CA GLU A 150 28.06 8.09 -13.75
C GLU A 150 27.47 6.67 -13.79
N LEU A 151 26.46 6.37 -12.96
CA LEU A 151 25.78 5.05 -12.95
C LEU A 151 24.73 4.92 -14.06
N PHE A 152 24.40 5.98 -14.79
CA PHE A 152 23.38 5.95 -15.83
C PHE A 152 23.95 5.53 -17.18
N ASP A 153 23.24 4.61 -17.83
CA ASP A 153 23.52 4.18 -19.21
C ASP A 153 23.06 5.26 -20.21
N ASP A 154 21.78 5.65 -20.11
CA ASP A 154 21.13 6.65 -20.95
C ASP A 154 20.58 7.84 -20.13
N ILE A 155 20.48 9.00 -20.77
CA ILE A 155 19.93 10.23 -20.20
C ILE A 155 18.81 10.75 -21.10
N ILE A 156 17.73 11.20 -20.46
CA ILE A 156 16.66 11.99 -21.09
C ILE A 156 16.67 13.37 -20.44
N LEU A 157 17.03 14.39 -21.21
CA LEU A 157 16.97 15.79 -20.78
C LEU A 157 15.69 16.44 -21.31
N LEU A 158 14.77 16.72 -20.40
CA LEU A 158 13.52 17.40 -20.69
C LEU A 158 13.58 18.86 -20.21
N SER A 159 13.25 19.81 -21.08
CA SER A 159 13.14 21.24 -20.72
C SER A 159 11.95 21.85 -21.47
N GLU A 160 11.16 22.72 -20.82
CA GLU A 160 9.97 23.37 -21.40
C GLU A 160 9.01 22.42 -22.16
N GLY A 161 8.90 21.15 -21.72
CA GLY A 161 8.06 20.13 -22.36
C GLY A 161 8.66 19.51 -23.64
N GLN A 162 9.91 19.81 -23.98
CA GLN A 162 10.63 19.29 -25.14
C GLN A 162 11.83 18.43 -24.71
N ILE A 163 12.08 17.36 -25.46
CA ILE A 163 13.28 16.53 -25.30
C ILE A 163 14.43 17.27 -25.97
N VAL A 164 15.36 17.74 -25.15
CA VAL A 164 16.58 18.44 -25.59
C VAL A 164 17.64 17.44 -26.02
N TYR A 165 17.74 16.32 -25.29
CA TYR A 165 18.67 15.23 -25.57
C TYR A 165 18.08 13.91 -25.05
N GLN A 166 18.27 12.83 -25.82
CA GLN A 166 17.92 11.47 -25.41
C GLN A 166 18.96 10.47 -25.96
N GLY A 167 19.64 9.75 -25.08
CA GLY A 167 20.58 8.70 -25.49
C GLY A 167 21.72 8.50 -24.49
N PRO A 168 22.83 7.87 -24.92
CA PRO A 168 23.90 7.48 -24.01
C PRO A 168 24.49 8.67 -23.27
N ARG A 169 24.83 8.48 -21.99
CA ARG A 169 25.42 9.53 -21.15
C ARG A 169 26.69 10.12 -21.78
N ASP A 170 27.53 9.30 -22.38
CA ASP A 170 28.86 9.71 -22.86
C ASP A 170 28.82 10.78 -23.95
N TYR A 171 27.77 10.80 -24.78
CA TYR A 171 27.64 11.76 -25.90
C TYR A 171 26.92 13.06 -25.52
N VAL A 172 26.43 13.20 -24.28
CA VAL A 172 25.65 14.38 -23.88
C VAL A 172 26.51 15.65 -23.88
N LEU A 173 27.76 15.56 -23.42
CA LEU A 173 28.68 16.70 -23.41
C LEU A 173 29.10 17.09 -24.82
N GLU A 174 29.38 16.10 -25.69
CA GLU A 174 29.70 16.32 -27.10
C GLU A 174 28.56 17.07 -27.83
N PHE A 175 27.30 16.70 -27.54
CA PHE A 175 26.14 17.40 -28.10
C PHE A 175 26.13 18.89 -27.73
N PHE A 176 26.34 19.23 -26.46
CA PHE A 176 26.37 20.63 -26.02
C PHE A 176 27.62 21.39 -26.52
N GLU A 177 28.76 20.71 -26.65
CA GLU A 177 29.97 21.28 -27.26
C GLU A 177 29.73 21.62 -28.74
N SER A 178 29.01 20.77 -29.49
CA SER A 178 28.62 21.04 -30.87
C SER A 178 27.69 22.26 -31.02
N CYS A 179 26.95 22.58 -29.96
CA CYS A 179 26.10 23.77 -29.86
C CYS A 179 26.87 25.02 -29.38
N GLY A 180 28.15 24.90 -29.02
CA GLY A 180 28.99 26.00 -28.55
C GLY A 180 29.08 26.16 -27.02
N PHE A 181 28.59 25.18 -26.25
CA PHE A 181 28.61 25.22 -24.78
C PHE A 181 29.58 24.18 -24.21
N ARG A 182 30.40 24.58 -23.23
CA ARG A 182 31.37 23.69 -22.59
C ARG A 182 31.16 23.61 -21.10
N CYS A 183 31.13 22.40 -20.55
CA CYS A 183 31.05 22.17 -19.11
C CYS A 183 32.39 22.50 -18.44
N PRO A 184 32.43 23.34 -17.39
CA PRO A 184 33.64 23.57 -16.60
C PRO A 184 34.05 22.32 -15.79
N GLU A 185 35.35 22.08 -15.63
CA GLU A 185 35.87 20.89 -14.91
C GLU A 185 35.43 20.79 -13.44
N ARG A 186 35.17 21.93 -12.79
CA ARG A 186 34.76 21.99 -11.38
C ARG A 186 33.25 21.81 -11.16
N LYS A 187 32.47 21.74 -12.23
CA LYS A 187 31.01 21.67 -12.16
C LYS A 187 30.53 20.27 -12.51
N GLY A 188 29.53 19.77 -11.78
CA GLY A 188 28.90 18.50 -12.10
C GLY A 188 28.15 18.56 -13.42
N THR A 189 28.26 17.50 -14.23
CA THR A 189 27.58 17.42 -15.53
C THR A 189 26.07 17.59 -15.38
N ALA A 190 25.45 16.98 -14.36
CA ALA A 190 24.01 17.11 -14.13
C ALA A 190 23.57 18.57 -13.89
N ASP A 191 24.34 19.33 -13.10
CA ASP A 191 24.06 20.75 -12.83
C ASP A 191 24.23 21.59 -14.10
N PHE A 192 25.28 21.31 -14.88
CA PHE A 192 25.50 21.94 -16.19
C PHE A 192 24.31 21.70 -17.13
N LEU A 193 23.82 20.47 -17.24
CA LEU A 193 22.70 20.12 -18.13
C LEU A 193 21.39 20.82 -17.76
N GLN A 194 21.16 21.07 -16.47
CA GLN A 194 20.00 21.85 -16.02
C GLN A 194 20.15 23.33 -16.37
N GLU A 195 21.32 23.91 -16.11
CA GLU A 195 21.55 25.35 -16.28
C GLU A 195 21.77 25.78 -17.73
N VAL A 196 22.35 24.94 -18.59
CA VAL A 196 22.61 25.28 -20.01
C VAL A 196 21.31 25.53 -20.80
N THR A 197 20.19 24.98 -20.33
CA THR A 197 18.87 25.24 -20.92
C THR A 197 18.18 26.49 -20.36
N SER A 198 18.67 27.03 -19.23
CA SER A 198 18.13 28.22 -18.57
C SER A 198 18.60 29.51 -19.26
N LYS A 199 17.66 30.42 -19.55
CA LYS A 199 17.97 31.74 -20.12
C LYS A 199 18.91 32.60 -19.25
N LYS A 200 18.88 32.40 -17.93
CA LYS A 200 19.70 33.19 -16.98
C LYS A 200 21.14 32.70 -16.94
N ASP A 201 21.34 31.41 -17.12
CA ASP A 201 22.58 30.71 -16.77
C ASP A 201 23.30 30.14 -17.99
N GLN A 202 22.75 30.26 -19.21
CA GLN A 202 23.35 29.72 -20.42
C GLN A 202 24.63 30.48 -20.84
N GLU A 203 24.72 31.80 -20.59
CA GLU A 203 25.85 32.63 -21.04
C GLU A 203 27.20 32.22 -20.41
N GLN A 204 27.21 31.82 -19.15
CA GLN A 204 28.43 31.40 -18.42
C GLN A 204 29.10 30.14 -19.02
N TYR A 205 28.38 29.37 -19.83
CA TYR A 205 28.90 28.15 -20.47
C TYR A 205 29.37 28.34 -21.90
N TRP A 206 29.28 29.55 -22.42
CA TRP A 206 29.68 29.85 -23.79
C TRP A 206 31.18 29.60 -23.98
N ALA A 207 31.53 28.65 -24.86
CA ALA A 207 32.91 28.19 -25.02
C ALA A 207 33.76 29.19 -25.81
N ASP A 208 33.19 29.82 -26.84
CA ASP A 208 33.91 30.70 -27.75
C ASP A 208 33.79 32.17 -27.34
N LYS A 209 34.77 32.65 -26.57
CA LYS A 209 34.84 34.07 -26.16
C LYS A 209 35.07 35.05 -27.31
N GLN A 210 35.43 34.58 -28.51
CA GLN A 210 35.62 35.44 -29.67
C GLN A 210 34.29 35.74 -30.39
N ARG A 211 33.28 34.87 -30.23
CA ARG A 211 31.94 35.09 -30.78
C ARG A 211 31.03 35.72 -29.73
N PRO A 212 30.21 36.72 -30.10
CA PRO A 212 29.22 37.26 -29.18
C PRO A 212 28.24 36.16 -28.80
N TYR A 213 27.94 36.06 -27.51
CA TYR A 213 26.97 35.12 -26.99
C TYR A 213 25.60 35.35 -27.65
N ARG A 214 24.97 34.24 -28.06
CA ARG A 214 23.59 34.22 -28.54
C ARG A 214 22.84 33.17 -27.75
N TYR A 215 21.72 33.58 -27.17
CA TYR A 215 20.81 32.65 -26.52
C TYR A 215 20.23 31.66 -27.54
N ILE A 216 20.45 30.37 -27.27
CA ILE A 216 19.87 29.24 -28.01
C ILE A 216 18.65 28.76 -27.22
N SER A 217 17.49 28.83 -27.88
CA SER A 217 16.23 28.39 -27.28
C SER A 217 16.15 26.87 -27.13
N VAL A 218 15.30 26.39 -26.22
CA VAL A 218 15.05 24.95 -26.02
C VAL A 218 14.60 24.27 -27.32
N SER A 219 13.76 24.95 -28.11
CA SER A 219 13.31 24.44 -29.42
C SER A 219 14.43 24.32 -30.44
N GLU A 220 15.41 25.22 -30.40
CA GLU A 220 16.58 25.18 -31.28
C GLU A 220 17.52 24.03 -30.89
N PHE A 221 17.71 23.78 -29.59
CA PHE A 221 18.42 22.57 -29.13
C PHE A 221 17.70 21.30 -29.58
N ALA A 222 16.38 21.20 -29.38
CA ALA A 222 15.60 20.03 -29.78
C ALA A 222 15.67 19.77 -31.29
N GLN A 223 15.69 20.82 -32.12
CA GLN A 223 15.90 20.69 -33.56
C GLN A 223 17.32 20.25 -33.92
N THR A 224 18.32 20.78 -33.20
CA THR A 224 19.73 20.40 -33.40
C THR A 224 19.96 18.95 -33.02
N PHE A 225 19.34 18.48 -31.94
CA PHE A 225 19.41 17.09 -31.50
C PHE A 225 18.93 16.11 -32.57
N LYS A 226 17.84 16.42 -33.30
CA LYS A 226 17.37 15.60 -34.42
C LYS A 226 18.38 15.44 -35.55
N ARG A 227 19.31 16.39 -35.68
CA ARG A 227 20.39 16.36 -36.69
C ARG A 227 21.70 15.78 -36.14
N PHE A 228 21.81 15.66 -34.81
CA PHE A 228 22.95 15.05 -34.15
C PHE A 228 22.94 13.54 -34.38
N HIS A 229 24.11 12.90 -34.44
CA HIS A 229 24.22 11.49 -34.82
C HIS A 229 23.41 10.56 -33.90
N VAL A 230 23.33 10.85 -32.59
CA VAL A 230 22.51 10.09 -31.63
C VAL A 230 21.02 10.24 -31.95
N GLY A 231 20.55 11.46 -32.24
CA GLY A 231 19.15 11.71 -32.60
C GLY A 231 18.77 11.05 -33.93
N LEU A 232 19.66 11.08 -34.93
CA LEU A 232 19.47 10.38 -36.20
C LEU A 232 19.43 8.86 -36.02
N GLN A 233 20.31 8.29 -35.20
CA GLN A 233 20.30 6.85 -34.89
C GLN A 233 19.02 6.44 -34.18
N LEU A 234 18.56 7.24 -33.21
CA LEU A 234 17.31 7.01 -32.50
C LEU A 234 16.11 7.07 -33.45
N GLU A 235 16.04 8.08 -34.32
CA GLU A 235 14.98 8.21 -35.33
C GLU A 235 14.98 7.02 -36.29
N ASN A 236 16.15 6.59 -36.77
CA ASN A 236 16.29 5.39 -37.59
C ASN A 236 15.79 4.14 -36.86
N HIS A 237 16.18 3.93 -35.59
CA HIS A 237 15.74 2.78 -34.80
C HIS A 237 14.22 2.78 -34.58
N LEU A 238 13.62 3.95 -34.31
CA LEU A 238 12.18 4.09 -34.14
C LEU A 238 11.40 3.95 -35.47
N SER A 239 12.04 4.26 -36.60
CA SER A 239 11.43 4.14 -37.93
C SER A 239 11.28 2.68 -38.39
N VAL A 240 12.13 1.78 -37.88
CA VAL A 240 12.05 0.35 -38.19
C VAL A 240 10.85 -0.24 -37.44
N PRO A 241 9.78 -0.68 -38.12
CA PRO A 241 8.61 -1.21 -37.45
C PRO A 241 8.97 -2.50 -36.71
N PHE A 242 8.57 -2.58 -35.44
CA PHE A 242 8.80 -3.79 -34.64
C PHE A 242 7.93 -4.95 -35.12
N ASP A 243 8.57 -6.02 -35.58
CA ASP A 243 7.88 -7.23 -36.04
C ASP A 243 7.39 -8.06 -34.84
N LYS A 244 6.09 -7.91 -34.54
CA LYS A 244 5.41 -8.62 -33.44
C LYS A 244 5.45 -10.14 -33.59
N SER A 245 5.62 -10.68 -34.80
CA SER A 245 5.62 -12.12 -35.04
C SER A 245 6.84 -12.84 -34.43
N ARG A 246 7.94 -12.11 -34.21
CA ARG A 246 9.18 -12.65 -33.64
C ARG A 246 9.16 -12.71 -32.10
N SER A 247 8.19 -12.08 -31.45
CA SER A 247 8.10 -12.01 -30.00
C SER A 247 7.28 -13.15 -29.41
N HIS A 248 7.76 -13.72 -28.30
CA HIS A 248 6.99 -14.69 -27.54
C HIS A 248 5.75 -14.02 -26.93
N GLN A 249 4.62 -14.71 -26.87
CA GLN A 249 3.36 -14.16 -26.32
C GLN A 249 3.51 -13.74 -24.84
N ALA A 250 4.43 -14.37 -24.11
CA ALA A 250 4.77 -14.04 -22.72
C ALA A 250 5.73 -12.85 -22.56
N ALA A 251 6.18 -12.21 -23.64
CA ALA A 251 7.09 -11.06 -23.59
C ALA A 251 6.41 -9.79 -23.03
N LEU A 252 5.09 -9.66 -23.21
CA LEU A 252 4.29 -8.57 -22.65
C LEU A 252 3.17 -9.15 -21.80
N VAL A 253 2.97 -8.58 -20.61
CA VAL A 253 1.91 -8.98 -19.68
C VAL A 253 0.69 -8.10 -19.93
N PHE A 254 -0.42 -8.71 -20.32
CA PHE A 254 -1.71 -8.03 -20.53
C PHE A 254 -2.70 -8.27 -19.37
N SER A 255 -2.37 -9.17 -18.44
CA SER A 255 -3.20 -9.42 -17.27
C SER A 255 -2.96 -8.38 -16.18
N LYS A 256 -4.05 -7.93 -15.55
CA LYS A 256 -3.99 -6.95 -14.46
C LYS A 256 -3.37 -7.51 -13.18
N HIS A 257 -3.60 -8.79 -12.92
CA HIS A 257 -3.03 -9.50 -11.77
C HIS A 257 -2.35 -10.76 -12.29
N SER A 258 -1.15 -11.03 -11.76
CA SER A 258 -0.33 -12.18 -12.12
C SER A 258 -0.80 -13.47 -11.42
N VAL A 259 -1.39 -13.33 -10.23
CA VAL A 259 -1.73 -14.44 -9.32
C VAL A 259 -3.23 -14.68 -9.28
N SER A 260 -3.64 -15.93 -9.02
CA SER A 260 -5.04 -16.29 -8.87
C SER A 260 -5.71 -15.57 -7.70
N THR A 261 -7.00 -15.25 -7.82
CA THR A 261 -7.75 -14.56 -6.76
C THR A 261 -7.77 -15.35 -5.45
N ARG A 262 -7.74 -16.68 -5.51
CA ARG A 262 -7.71 -17.57 -4.34
C ARG A 262 -6.40 -17.44 -3.56
N GLU A 263 -5.28 -17.36 -4.24
CA GLU A 263 -3.96 -17.20 -3.61
C GLU A 263 -3.78 -15.81 -3.03
N LEU A 264 -4.21 -14.77 -3.76
CA LEU A 264 -4.23 -13.40 -3.24
C LEU A 264 -5.06 -13.30 -1.95
N LEU A 265 -6.20 -13.97 -1.93
CA LEU A 265 -7.08 -14.02 -0.76
C LEU A 265 -6.41 -14.76 0.39
N LYS A 266 -5.77 -15.92 0.14
CA LYS A 266 -4.98 -16.65 1.14
C LYS A 266 -3.85 -15.79 1.71
N ALA A 267 -3.06 -15.13 0.87
CA ALA A 267 -1.98 -14.25 1.29
C ALA A 267 -2.49 -13.07 2.14
N SER A 268 -3.63 -12.50 1.79
CA SER A 268 -4.28 -11.44 2.57
C SER A 268 -4.77 -11.94 3.92
N PHE A 269 -5.37 -13.13 3.99
CA PHE A 269 -5.77 -13.78 5.25
C PHE A 269 -4.57 -14.05 6.16
N ASP A 270 -3.50 -14.62 5.63
CA ASP A 270 -2.28 -14.89 6.39
C ASP A 270 -1.68 -13.59 6.95
N LYS A 271 -1.64 -12.52 6.14
CA LYS A 271 -1.19 -11.20 6.56
C LYS A 271 -2.05 -10.62 7.68
N GLU A 272 -3.37 -10.63 7.53
CA GLU A 272 -4.27 -10.07 8.55
C GLU A 272 -4.22 -10.89 9.85
N TRP A 273 -4.11 -12.22 9.75
CA TRP A 273 -3.93 -13.09 10.91
C TRP A 273 -2.62 -12.81 11.64
N LEU A 274 -1.51 -12.65 10.91
CA LEU A 274 -0.21 -12.28 11.47
C LEU A 274 -0.29 -10.93 12.19
N LEU A 275 -0.94 -9.92 11.59
CA LEU A 275 -1.12 -8.62 12.21
C LEU A 275 -1.97 -8.69 13.48
N ILE A 276 -3.03 -9.51 13.50
CA ILE A 276 -3.83 -9.73 14.71
C ILE A 276 -2.99 -10.36 15.82
N LYS A 277 -2.17 -11.36 15.49
CA LYS A 277 -1.28 -12.03 16.46
C LYS A 277 -0.25 -11.07 17.05
N ARG A 278 0.36 -10.20 16.22
CA ARG A 278 1.35 -9.21 16.66
C ARG A 278 0.74 -8.10 17.52
N ASN A 279 -0.49 -7.68 17.20
CA ASN A 279 -1.22 -6.67 17.96
C ASN A 279 -2.24 -7.29 18.93
N SER A 280 -1.99 -8.53 19.40
CA SER A 280 -2.88 -9.25 20.30
C SER A 280 -3.16 -8.49 21.59
N PHE A 281 -2.16 -7.76 22.08
CA PHE A 281 -2.27 -6.88 23.26
C PHE A 281 -3.46 -5.92 23.19
N VAL A 282 -3.68 -5.28 22.04
CA VAL A 282 -4.78 -4.32 21.86
C VAL A 282 -6.14 -5.02 21.99
N TYR A 283 -6.26 -6.23 21.45
CA TYR A 283 -7.51 -7.00 21.53
C TYR A 283 -7.76 -7.55 22.93
N ILE A 284 -6.72 -8.03 23.61
CA ILE A 284 -6.82 -8.48 25.01
C ILE A 284 -7.28 -7.33 25.90
N PHE A 285 -6.66 -6.16 25.77
CA PHE A 285 -7.05 -4.97 26.55
C PHE A 285 -8.50 -4.57 26.28
N LYS A 286 -8.93 -4.59 25.01
CA LYS A 286 -10.32 -4.30 24.61
C LYS A 286 -11.31 -5.28 25.25
N THR A 287 -11.01 -6.58 25.27
CA THR A 287 -11.86 -7.58 25.93
C THR A 287 -11.92 -7.37 27.44
N ILE A 288 -10.79 -7.05 28.10
CA ILE A 288 -10.77 -6.74 29.54
C ILE A 288 -11.60 -5.49 29.84
N GLN A 289 -11.43 -4.43 29.05
CA GLN A 289 -12.21 -3.21 29.16
C GLN A 289 -13.72 -3.50 29.05
N LEU A 290 -14.12 -4.33 28.09
CA LEU A 290 -15.52 -4.74 27.92
C LEU A 290 -16.05 -5.48 29.14
N ILE A 291 -15.27 -6.39 29.73
CA ILE A 291 -15.65 -7.12 30.96
C ILE A 291 -15.88 -6.14 32.12
N ILE A 292 -14.97 -5.18 32.32
CA ILE A 292 -15.10 -4.17 33.38
C ILE A 292 -16.38 -3.36 33.19
N VAL A 293 -16.66 -2.90 31.97
CA VAL A 293 -17.88 -2.14 31.68
C VAL A 293 -19.13 -3.00 31.85
N ALA A 294 -19.10 -4.28 31.47
CA ALA A 294 -20.21 -5.22 31.69
C ALA A 294 -20.50 -5.44 33.18
N LEU A 295 -19.46 -5.54 34.02
CA LEU A 295 -19.60 -5.64 35.47
C LEU A 295 -20.20 -4.38 36.07
N ILE A 296 -19.75 -3.20 35.65
CA ILE A 296 -20.32 -1.91 36.08
C ILE A 296 -21.79 -1.82 35.65
N ALA A 297 -22.12 -2.20 34.42
CA ALA A 297 -23.50 -2.24 33.93
C ALA A 297 -24.37 -3.15 34.80
N SER A 298 -23.85 -4.34 35.13
CA SER A 298 -24.54 -5.32 35.96
C SER A 298 -24.81 -4.83 37.39
N THR A 299 -23.90 -4.04 37.99
CA THR A 299 -24.10 -3.51 39.35
C THR A 299 -25.05 -2.32 39.37
N VAL A 300 -25.06 -1.48 38.32
CA VAL A 300 -25.98 -0.33 38.21
C VAL A 300 -27.43 -0.78 38.08
N PHE A 301 -27.69 -1.84 37.30
CA PHE A 301 -29.04 -2.34 37.03
C PHE A 301 -29.33 -3.64 37.80
N LEU A 302 -28.92 -3.72 39.06
CA LEU A 302 -29.01 -4.97 39.83
C LEU A 302 -30.47 -5.36 40.14
N ARG A 303 -30.81 -6.64 39.92
CA ARG A 303 -32.17 -7.20 40.03
C ARG A 303 -32.91 -6.93 41.35
N THR A 304 -32.22 -6.70 42.46
CA THR A 304 -32.86 -6.61 43.79
C THR A 304 -33.89 -5.48 43.92
N GLN A 305 -33.88 -4.51 43.00
CA GLN A 305 -34.76 -3.34 43.04
C GLN A 305 -35.88 -3.35 41.98
N MET A 306 -35.99 -4.36 41.10
CA MET A 306 -36.87 -4.29 39.92
C MET A 306 -37.97 -5.38 39.90
N HIS A 307 -39.23 -4.98 40.12
CA HIS A 307 -40.39 -5.85 40.02
C HIS A 307 -41.13 -5.70 38.68
N THR A 308 -41.69 -6.79 38.15
CA THR A 308 -42.33 -6.78 36.80
C THR A 308 -43.74 -6.16 36.76
N ARG A 309 -44.20 -5.57 37.87
CA ARG A 309 -45.59 -5.08 38.03
C ARG A 309 -45.71 -3.55 38.09
N ASN A 310 -44.60 -2.82 38.22
CA ASN A 310 -44.59 -1.36 38.30
C ASN A 310 -44.14 -0.74 36.97
N LEU A 311 -44.77 0.38 36.60
CA LEU A 311 -44.38 1.17 35.42
C LEU A 311 -42.97 1.77 35.58
N ASP A 312 -42.61 2.18 36.80
CA ASP A 312 -41.29 2.75 37.11
C ASP A 312 -40.17 1.74 36.86
N ASP A 313 -40.35 0.49 37.28
CA ASP A 313 -39.41 -0.60 37.02
C ASP A 313 -39.30 -0.92 35.52
N GLY A 314 -40.41 -0.78 34.79
CA GLY A 314 -40.45 -0.88 33.33
C GLY A 314 -39.52 0.12 32.64
N PHE A 315 -39.48 1.37 33.11
CA PHE A 315 -38.54 2.38 32.59
C PHE A 315 -37.08 2.00 32.85
N VAL A 316 -36.77 1.38 33.99
CA VAL A 316 -35.41 0.93 34.32
C VAL A 316 -34.96 -0.21 33.40
N TYR A 317 -35.83 -1.18 33.09
CA TYR A 317 -35.52 -2.25 32.13
C TYR A 317 -35.24 -1.72 30.72
N VAL A 318 -36.05 -0.78 30.24
CA VAL A 318 -35.82 -0.13 28.93
C VAL A 318 -34.52 0.68 28.96
N GLY A 319 -34.23 1.35 30.07
CA GLY A 319 -32.95 2.04 30.30
C GLY A 319 -31.75 1.10 30.24
N ALA A 320 -31.84 -0.10 30.82
CA ALA A 320 -30.80 -1.13 30.79
C ALA A 320 -30.55 -1.67 29.36
N LEU A 321 -31.63 -1.88 28.58
CA LEU A 321 -31.55 -2.28 27.17
C LEU A 321 -30.91 -1.19 26.31
N LEU A 322 -31.29 0.07 26.51
CA LEU A 322 -30.69 1.19 25.82
C LEU A 322 -29.21 1.34 26.18
N PHE A 323 -28.87 1.24 27.47
CA PHE A 323 -27.48 1.30 27.92
C PHE A 323 -26.64 0.19 27.29
N THR A 324 -27.18 -1.03 27.22
CA THR A 324 -26.56 -2.16 26.52
C THR A 324 -26.29 -1.83 25.05
N LEU A 325 -27.27 -1.25 24.35
CA LEU A 325 -27.11 -0.84 22.94
C LEU A 325 -26.03 0.24 22.78
N ILE A 326 -26.05 1.27 23.64
CA ILE A 326 -25.10 2.39 23.61
C ILE A 326 -23.66 1.90 23.78
N VAL A 327 -23.41 1.10 24.83
CA VAL A 327 -22.06 0.62 25.15
C VAL A 327 -21.52 -0.29 24.04
N ASN A 328 -22.34 -1.23 23.53
CA ASN A 328 -21.92 -2.14 22.48
C ASN A 328 -21.69 -1.44 21.13
N MET A 329 -22.48 -0.39 20.83
CA MET A 329 -22.24 0.44 19.65
C MET A 329 -20.95 1.26 19.79
N PHE A 330 -20.71 1.86 20.96
CA PHE A 330 -19.51 2.64 21.24
C PHE A 330 -18.23 1.78 21.20
N ASN A 331 -18.29 0.50 21.58
CA ASN A 331 -17.16 -0.43 21.45
C ASN A 331 -16.70 -0.60 19.98
N GLY A 332 -17.59 -0.41 19.00
CA GLY A 332 -17.24 -0.39 17.58
C GLY A 332 -16.39 0.82 17.17
N PHE A 333 -16.45 1.93 17.90
CA PHE A 333 -15.74 3.18 17.58
C PHE A 333 -14.23 2.99 17.52
N ALA A 334 -13.69 2.04 18.30
CA ALA A 334 -12.27 1.70 18.30
C ALA A 334 -11.76 1.13 16.95
N GLU A 335 -12.63 0.64 16.07
CA GLU A 335 -12.21 0.16 14.74
C GLU A 335 -11.85 1.30 13.78
N LEU A 336 -12.31 2.52 14.06
CA LEU A 336 -12.07 3.70 13.24
C LEU A 336 -10.57 4.06 13.16
N PRO A 337 -9.86 4.33 14.26
CA PRO A 337 -8.42 4.63 14.21
C PRO A 337 -7.60 3.45 13.67
N LEU A 338 -7.98 2.20 13.99
CA LEU A 338 -7.29 0.99 13.52
C LEU A 338 -7.39 0.81 12.00
N THR A 339 -8.47 1.29 11.38
CA THR A 339 -8.67 1.22 9.93
C THR A 339 -7.87 2.32 9.23
N ILE A 340 -7.94 3.56 9.74
CA ILE A 340 -7.28 4.73 9.12
C ILE A 340 -5.77 4.55 9.02
N THR A 341 -5.12 4.01 10.05
CA THR A 341 -3.67 3.76 10.04
C THR A 341 -3.23 2.78 8.95
N ARG A 342 -4.13 1.93 8.47
CA ARG A 342 -3.85 0.92 7.42
C ARG A 342 -4.14 1.42 6.01
N LEU A 343 -4.94 2.47 5.86
CA LEU A 343 -5.38 2.98 4.56
C LEU A 343 -4.22 3.42 3.65
N PRO A 344 -3.16 4.11 4.12
CA PRO A 344 -2.07 4.53 3.23
C PRO A 344 -1.37 3.37 2.53
N VAL A 345 -1.09 2.28 3.27
CA VAL A 345 -0.48 1.06 2.72
C VAL A 345 -1.44 0.37 1.75
N PHE A 346 -2.73 0.33 2.09
CA PHE A 346 -3.76 -0.21 1.22
C PHE A 346 -3.85 0.54 -0.12
N PHE A 347 -3.88 1.87 -0.10
CA PHE A 347 -3.94 2.67 -1.32
C PHE A 347 -2.70 2.48 -2.18
N LYS A 348 -1.51 2.47 -1.57
CA LYS A 348 -0.26 2.14 -2.27
C LYS A 348 -0.36 0.79 -2.99
N HIS A 349 -0.73 -0.28 -2.30
CA HIS A 349 -0.85 -1.61 -2.91
C HIS A 349 -1.94 -1.70 -3.99
N ARG A 350 -3.07 -1.01 -3.79
CA ARG A 350 -4.17 -0.97 -4.77
C ARG A 350 -3.74 -0.24 -6.04
N ASP A 351 -3.07 0.89 -5.91
CA ASP A 351 -2.66 1.72 -7.04
C ASP A 351 -1.54 1.03 -7.84
N LEU A 352 -0.72 0.21 -7.17
CA LEU A 352 0.28 -0.68 -7.77
C LEU A 352 -0.29 -2.03 -8.22
N LEU A 353 -1.61 -2.22 -8.16
CA LEU A 353 -2.33 -3.40 -8.66
C LEU A 353 -1.94 -4.74 -7.98
N PHE A 354 -1.50 -4.72 -6.73
CA PHE A 354 -1.16 -5.95 -5.99
C PHE A 354 -2.40 -6.80 -5.72
N TYR A 355 -3.49 -6.18 -5.31
CA TYR A 355 -4.77 -6.84 -5.08
C TYR A 355 -5.94 -5.85 -5.15
N PRO A 356 -7.15 -6.30 -5.54
CA PRO A 356 -8.35 -5.48 -5.51
C PRO A 356 -8.83 -5.18 -4.09
N ALA A 357 -9.62 -4.11 -3.93
CA ALA A 357 -10.08 -3.60 -2.64
C ALA A 357 -10.78 -4.63 -1.75
N TRP A 358 -11.59 -5.50 -2.34
CA TRP A 358 -12.36 -6.50 -1.59
C TRP A 358 -11.49 -7.61 -0.97
N ILE A 359 -10.29 -7.87 -1.51
CA ILE A 359 -9.33 -8.83 -0.94
C ILE A 359 -8.72 -8.29 0.37
N PHE A 360 -8.71 -6.97 0.55
CA PHE A 360 -8.32 -6.36 1.82
C PHE A 360 -9.46 -6.35 2.84
N THR A 361 -10.70 -6.04 2.41
CA THR A 361 -11.83 -5.89 3.32
C THR A 361 -12.37 -7.22 3.83
N LEU A 362 -12.45 -8.24 2.98
CA LEU A 362 -13.07 -9.53 3.33
C LEU A 362 -12.35 -10.24 4.49
N PRO A 363 -11.01 -10.43 4.47
CA PRO A 363 -10.31 -11.05 5.60
C PRO A 363 -10.44 -10.21 6.87
N ASN A 364 -10.45 -8.88 6.74
CA ASN A 364 -10.63 -7.98 7.88
C ASN A 364 -12.01 -8.12 8.53
N VAL A 365 -13.07 -8.42 7.77
CA VAL A 365 -14.41 -8.69 8.34
C VAL A 365 -14.48 -10.09 8.92
N VAL A 366 -14.07 -11.10 8.16
CA VAL A 366 -14.22 -12.52 8.54
C VAL A 366 -13.42 -12.86 9.80
N LEU A 367 -12.17 -12.39 9.90
CA LEU A 367 -11.33 -12.66 11.07
C LEU A 367 -11.83 -11.97 12.34
N ARG A 368 -12.77 -11.02 12.24
CA ARG A 368 -13.34 -10.30 13.39
C ARG A 368 -14.57 -10.96 13.98
N ILE A 369 -15.29 -11.75 13.18
CA ILE A 369 -16.52 -12.43 13.61
C ILE A 369 -16.29 -13.26 14.88
N PRO A 370 -15.24 -14.11 15.00
CA PRO A 370 -15.02 -14.89 16.22
C PRO A 370 -14.80 -14.04 17.46
N PHE A 371 -14.09 -12.92 17.34
CA PHE A 371 -13.86 -12.00 18.47
C PHE A 371 -15.15 -11.34 18.93
N SER A 372 -15.98 -10.87 18.00
CA SER A 372 -17.29 -10.31 18.35
C SER A 372 -18.25 -11.34 18.95
N ILE A 373 -18.20 -12.60 18.51
CA ILE A 373 -18.97 -13.69 19.15
C ILE A 373 -18.55 -13.82 20.62
N ILE A 374 -17.24 -13.91 20.91
CA ILE A 374 -16.75 -14.02 22.29
C ILE A 374 -17.13 -12.79 23.11
N GLU A 375 -16.94 -11.57 22.58
CA GLU A 375 -17.31 -10.32 23.24
C GLU A 375 -18.82 -10.26 23.57
N SER A 376 -19.68 -10.66 22.63
CA SER A 376 -21.13 -10.69 22.83
C SER A 376 -21.56 -11.72 23.89
N ILE A 377 -20.95 -12.92 23.89
CA ILE A 377 -21.22 -13.96 24.89
C ILE A 377 -20.83 -13.46 26.28
N VAL A 378 -19.62 -12.91 26.43
CA VAL A 378 -19.14 -12.37 27.70
C VAL A 378 -20.07 -11.28 28.21
N TRP A 379 -20.49 -10.35 27.35
CA TRP A 379 -21.40 -9.28 27.73
C TRP A 379 -22.74 -9.83 28.25
N VAL A 380 -23.38 -10.71 27.48
CA VAL A 380 -24.73 -11.21 27.81
C VAL A 380 -24.71 -12.15 29.00
N VAL A 381 -23.70 -13.02 29.14
CA VAL A 381 -23.57 -13.90 30.31
C VAL A 381 -23.44 -13.10 31.60
N VAL A 382 -22.67 -12.00 31.59
CA VAL A 382 -22.47 -11.15 32.77
C VAL A 382 -23.70 -10.31 33.08
N THR A 383 -24.38 -9.76 32.08
CA THR A 383 -25.46 -8.77 32.28
C THR A 383 -26.86 -9.38 32.34
N TYR A 384 -27.15 -10.47 31.62
CA TYR A 384 -28.54 -10.90 31.39
C TYR A 384 -29.27 -11.31 32.67
N TYR A 385 -28.70 -12.26 33.41
CA TYR A 385 -29.31 -12.80 34.62
C TYR A 385 -29.14 -11.88 35.82
N THR A 386 -28.07 -11.07 35.85
CA THR A 386 -27.79 -10.12 36.93
C THR A 386 -28.73 -8.91 36.90
N MET A 387 -29.09 -8.45 35.69
CA MET A 387 -30.11 -7.42 35.49
C MET A 387 -31.54 -7.94 35.68
N GLY A 388 -31.75 -9.26 35.67
CA GLY A 388 -33.06 -9.86 35.92
C GLY A 388 -34.01 -9.82 34.71
N PHE A 389 -33.47 -9.88 33.48
CA PHE A 389 -34.30 -10.11 32.30
C PHE A 389 -35.05 -11.46 32.37
N ALA A 390 -36.01 -11.64 31.46
CA ALA A 390 -36.87 -12.83 31.43
C ALA A 390 -36.03 -14.12 31.40
N PRO A 391 -36.26 -15.11 32.27
CA PRO A 391 -35.36 -16.25 32.46
C PRO A 391 -35.38 -17.31 31.34
N GLU A 392 -36.23 -17.13 30.33
CA GLU A 392 -36.41 -18.07 29.21
C GLU A 392 -35.16 -18.14 28.32
N ALA A 393 -34.69 -19.36 28.03
CA ALA A 393 -33.50 -19.59 27.21
C ALA A 393 -33.65 -19.02 25.78
N ASP A 394 -34.84 -19.09 25.18
CA ASP A 394 -35.11 -18.51 23.86
C ASP A 394 -34.82 -17.00 23.83
N ARG A 395 -35.25 -16.26 24.87
CA ARG A 395 -35.02 -14.81 24.96
C ARG A 395 -33.56 -14.47 25.22
N PHE A 396 -32.84 -15.32 25.95
CA PHE A 396 -31.40 -15.19 26.14
C PHE A 396 -30.65 -15.26 24.80
N PHE A 397 -30.93 -16.27 23.98
CA PHE A 397 -30.29 -16.41 22.67
C PHE A 397 -30.68 -15.31 21.69
N LYS A 398 -31.93 -14.82 21.74
CA LYS A 398 -32.37 -13.64 20.98
C LYS A 398 -31.58 -12.38 21.35
N GLN A 399 -31.39 -12.12 22.65
CA GLN A 399 -30.59 -10.97 23.10
C GLN A 399 -29.12 -11.12 22.73
N LEU A 400 -28.55 -12.33 22.82
CA LEU A 400 -27.20 -12.62 22.36
C LEU A 400 -27.01 -12.32 20.87
N LEU A 401 -27.93 -12.80 20.03
CA LEU A 401 -27.91 -12.54 18.60
C LEU A 401 -28.02 -11.03 18.31
N LEU A 402 -28.92 -10.32 19.01
CA LEU A 402 -29.12 -8.89 18.84
C LEU A 402 -27.87 -8.09 19.22
N VAL A 403 -27.23 -8.39 20.36
CA VAL A 403 -25.97 -7.75 20.76
C VAL A 403 -24.86 -8.03 19.75
N PHE A 404 -24.73 -9.26 19.27
CA PHE A 404 -23.77 -9.62 18.22
C PHE A 404 -24.00 -8.81 16.93
N LEU A 405 -25.25 -8.72 16.45
CA LEU A 405 -25.58 -7.96 15.24
C LEU A 405 -25.31 -6.46 15.41
N ILE A 406 -25.58 -5.88 16.57
CA ILE A 406 -25.24 -4.48 16.89
C ILE A 406 -23.73 -4.28 16.81
N GLN A 407 -22.93 -5.18 17.38
CA GLN A 407 -21.47 -5.08 17.31
C GLN A 407 -20.96 -5.19 15.86
N GLN A 408 -21.52 -6.08 15.04
CA GLN A 408 -21.17 -6.19 13.61
C GLN A 408 -21.55 -4.92 12.84
N MET A 409 -22.75 -4.40 13.05
CA MET A 409 -23.24 -3.18 12.43
C MET A 409 -22.35 -1.99 12.81
N ALA A 410 -22.06 -1.81 14.10
CA ALA A 410 -21.20 -0.74 14.59
C ALA A 410 -19.79 -0.83 13.98
N GLY A 411 -19.18 -2.03 14.00
CA GLY A 411 -17.87 -2.25 13.40
C GLY A 411 -17.86 -1.97 11.88
N GLY A 412 -18.89 -2.39 11.16
CA GLY A 412 -19.05 -2.10 9.71
C GLY A 412 -19.21 -0.60 9.43
N LEU A 413 -20.06 0.08 10.19
CA LEU A 413 -20.31 1.51 10.07
C LEU A 413 -19.02 2.32 10.27
N PHE A 414 -18.27 2.06 11.34
CA PHE A 414 -17.05 2.83 11.61
C PHE A 414 -15.92 2.54 10.62
N ARG A 415 -15.84 1.33 10.06
CA ARG A 415 -14.92 1.03 8.95
C ARG A 415 -15.33 1.78 7.68
N ALA A 416 -16.62 1.88 7.39
CA ALA A 416 -17.12 2.65 6.25
C ALA A 416 -16.80 4.15 6.40
N ILE A 417 -17.06 4.72 7.59
CA ILE A 417 -16.71 6.12 7.91
C ILE A 417 -15.19 6.33 7.77
N ALA A 418 -14.37 5.42 8.29
CA ALA A 418 -12.91 5.49 8.14
C ALA A 418 -12.48 5.50 6.66
N GLY A 419 -13.07 4.65 5.82
CA GLY A 419 -12.77 4.60 4.39
C GLY A 419 -13.19 5.85 3.61
N LEU A 420 -14.30 6.48 4.02
CA LEU A 420 -14.82 7.71 3.39
C LEU A 420 -14.03 8.95 3.82
N CYS A 421 -13.79 9.13 5.12
CA CYS A 421 -13.18 10.34 5.66
C CYS A 421 -11.65 10.38 5.48
N ARG A 422 -10.97 9.23 5.49
CA ARG A 422 -9.52 9.04 5.27
C ARG A 422 -8.56 9.79 6.20
N SER A 423 -9.05 10.73 7.00
CA SER A 423 -8.30 11.52 7.99
C SER A 423 -8.80 11.19 9.39
N MET A 424 -7.87 11.04 10.34
CA MET A 424 -8.18 10.69 11.73
C MET A 424 -9.14 11.69 12.37
N ILE A 425 -8.87 12.99 12.23
CA ILE A 425 -9.65 14.06 12.87
C ILE A 425 -11.08 14.10 12.32
N ILE A 426 -11.22 14.11 10.99
CA ILE A 426 -12.52 14.17 10.32
C ILE A 426 -13.34 12.91 10.65
N ALA A 427 -12.71 11.74 10.63
CA ALA A 427 -13.39 10.49 10.91
C ALA A 427 -13.83 10.38 12.37
N GLN A 428 -13.02 10.82 13.34
CA GLN A 428 -13.41 10.81 14.76
C GLN A 428 -14.60 11.75 15.01
N THR A 429 -14.55 12.97 14.48
CA THR A 429 -15.67 13.93 14.58
C THR A 429 -16.93 13.39 13.88
N GLY A 430 -16.78 12.85 12.67
CA GLY A 430 -17.87 12.24 11.92
C GLY A 430 -18.47 11.04 12.64
N GLY A 431 -17.64 10.15 13.17
CA GLY A 431 -18.07 8.98 13.94
C GLY A 431 -18.84 9.36 15.21
N ALA A 432 -18.39 10.39 15.94
CA ALA A 432 -19.09 10.90 17.11
C ALA A 432 -20.46 11.53 16.74
N LEU A 433 -20.51 12.25 15.62
CA LEU A 433 -21.76 12.83 15.11
C LEU A 433 -22.76 11.75 14.66
N PHE A 434 -22.29 10.71 13.98
CA PHE A 434 -23.12 9.55 13.62
C PHE A 434 -23.67 8.86 14.88
N LEU A 435 -22.83 8.60 15.89
CA LEU A 435 -23.28 8.04 17.18
C LEU A 435 -24.40 8.86 17.81
N LEU A 436 -24.25 10.19 17.83
CA LEU A 436 -25.25 11.10 18.38
C LEU A 436 -26.57 11.01 17.60
N ILE A 437 -26.52 10.97 16.26
CA ILE A 437 -27.70 10.78 15.41
C ILE A 437 -28.40 9.46 15.74
N PHE A 438 -27.65 8.35 15.87
CA PHE A 438 -28.22 7.05 16.24
C PHE A 438 -28.91 7.09 17.60
N PHE A 439 -28.33 7.76 18.60
CA PHE A 439 -28.95 7.87 19.93
C PHE A 439 -30.25 8.69 19.90
N VAL A 440 -30.26 9.81 19.18
CA VAL A 440 -31.44 10.67 19.07
C VAL A 440 -32.57 10.00 18.28
N LEU A 441 -32.23 9.27 17.21
CA LEU A 441 -33.19 8.59 16.33
C LEU A 441 -33.60 7.18 16.81
N GLY A 442 -33.00 6.68 17.90
CA GLY A 442 -33.24 5.35 18.46
C GLY A 442 -34.61 5.16 19.13
N GLY A 443 -35.47 6.19 19.14
CA GLY A 443 -36.87 6.08 19.58
C GLY A 443 -37.11 6.20 21.09
N PHE A 444 -36.05 6.18 21.91
CA PHE A 444 -36.15 6.32 23.37
C PHE A 444 -36.12 7.78 23.84
N LEU A 445 -35.13 8.57 23.37
CA LEU A 445 -35.02 10.00 23.69
C LEU A 445 -36.14 10.82 23.02
N LEU A 446 -36.52 10.44 21.80
CA LEU A 446 -37.62 11.01 21.05
C LEU A 446 -38.56 9.89 20.61
N PRO A 447 -39.84 9.91 21.02
CA PRO A 447 -40.82 8.93 20.58
C PRO A 447 -40.95 8.93 19.05
N LYS A 448 -40.95 7.76 18.40
CA LYS A 448 -41.09 7.61 16.93
C LYS A 448 -42.27 8.42 16.35
N GLY A 449 -43.37 8.56 17.10
CA GLY A 449 -44.55 9.33 16.68
C GLY A 449 -44.42 10.86 16.72
N ARG A 450 -43.34 11.41 17.29
CA ARG A 450 -43.06 12.87 17.31
C ARG A 450 -41.90 13.27 16.38
N LEU A 451 -41.30 12.31 15.68
CA LEU A 451 -40.26 12.58 14.68
C LEU A 451 -40.88 13.17 13.41
N LEU A 452 -40.25 14.20 12.85
CA LEU A 452 -40.61 14.73 11.54
C LEU A 452 -40.51 13.60 10.49
N ILE A 453 -41.43 13.54 9.52
CA ILE A 453 -41.54 12.45 8.52
C ILE A 453 -40.17 12.12 7.87
N LEU A 454 -39.33 13.12 7.59
CA LEU A 454 -37.98 12.95 7.05
C LEU A 454 -37.07 12.08 7.95
N PHE A 455 -37.16 12.25 9.27
CA PHE A 455 -36.35 11.52 10.24
C PHE A 455 -36.91 10.13 10.59
N ILE A 456 -38.19 9.87 10.29
CA ILE A 456 -38.80 8.54 10.40
C ILE A 456 -38.19 7.60 9.35
N PHE A 457 -38.04 8.07 8.10
CA PHE A 457 -37.35 7.31 7.04
C PHE A 457 -35.89 7.01 7.41
N THR A 458 -35.18 8.01 7.96
CA THR A 458 -33.81 7.86 8.44
C THR A 458 -33.72 6.85 9.60
N SER A 459 -34.66 6.90 10.56
CA SER A 459 -34.77 5.91 11.65
C SER A 459 -35.03 4.50 11.12
N HIS A 460 -35.87 4.31 10.11
CA HIS A 460 -36.11 3.00 9.47
C HIS A 460 -34.88 2.47 8.71
N CYS A 461 -34.14 3.33 7.99
CA CYS A 461 -32.89 2.93 7.32
C CYS A 461 -31.79 2.52 8.31
N PHE A 462 -31.79 3.06 9.52
CA PHE A 462 -30.76 2.80 10.53
C PHE A 462 -31.16 1.76 11.60
N CYS A 463 -32.45 1.53 11.84
CA CYS A 463 -32.97 0.65 12.90
C CYS A 463 -33.83 -0.53 12.39
N SER A 464 -33.81 -0.87 11.09
CA SER A 464 -34.59 -1.98 10.50
C SER A 464 -34.34 -3.40 11.08
N PHE A 465 -33.48 -3.55 12.09
CA PHE A 465 -33.22 -4.84 12.76
C PHE A 465 -34.03 -5.03 14.07
N ALA A 466 -34.84 -4.06 14.47
CA ALA A 466 -35.46 -4.02 15.80
C ALA A 466 -37.00 -4.09 15.83
N ASP A 467 -37.65 -4.41 14.71
CA ASP A 467 -39.10 -4.65 14.66
C ASP A 467 -39.43 -6.14 14.53
#